data_AF-A0A382TDS4-F1
#
_entry.id   AF-A0A382TDS4-F1
#
_cell.length_a   1.000
_cell.length_b   1.000
_cell.length_c   1.000
_cell.angle_alpha   90.00
_cell.angle_beta   90.00
_cell.angle_gamma   90.00
#
_symmetry.space_group_name_H-M   'P 1'
#
loop_
_entity.id
_entity.type
_entity.pdbx_description
1 polymer ?
#
loop_
_entity_poly.entity_id
_entity_poly.type
_entity_poly.pdbx_seq_one_letter_code
_entity_poly.pdbx_strand_id
1 'polypeptide(L)'
;GDPNPRHNLPFEPMLDDVTGTLFIAGLILILAQWRRPLFLLFPCWVFVMLIPGILSVPWESPQSLRSIGVIPAVLIISIVPLVHLLRLFNSNTRDIFRKGGLISIVVLLGVIGYFNVSMYFGKQASHPDVFADFSTPETLMAKEMVKQSQNGYTLYSSRQFLFSLTASVVSGNVHYEPLFAPRDLPISPNRVLHGAAIYLEPRDAGIYDLLAEYYPSAKFREIMAPHGVDPILYEVLINKQQLVDSLGVEATFKREDVLVKTDKFDTFSYSWAKDLSGVAFPVDFVVQSNLHVREQGLYQFQV
;
A
#
# COMPACT_ATOMS: atom_id res chain seq x y z
N GLY A 1 -4.20 6.57 -21.06
CA GLY A 1 -4.87 5.33 -20.62
C GLY A 1 -5.60 5.57 -19.32
N ASP A 2 -6.03 4.47 -18.69
CA ASP A 2 -6.67 4.48 -17.37
C ASP A 2 -5.68 5.02 -16.31
N PRO A 3 -6.08 5.98 -15.44
CA PRO A 3 -5.23 6.47 -14.37
C PRO A 3 -5.05 5.46 -13.23
N ASN A 4 -5.91 4.44 -13.12
CA ASN A 4 -5.89 3.53 -11.99
C ASN A 4 -4.73 2.51 -12.11
N PRO A 5 -3.77 2.52 -11.16
CA PRO A 5 -2.61 1.64 -11.19
C PRO A 5 -2.96 0.16 -11.04
N ARG A 6 -4.18 -0.18 -10.57
CA ARG A 6 -4.67 -1.57 -10.49
C ARG A 6 -4.97 -2.19 -11.85
N HIS A 7 -5.17 -1.37 -12.87
CA HIS A 7 -5.56 -1.86 -14.20
C HIS A 7 -4.40 -1.86 -15.19
N ASN A 8 -3.51 -0.87 -15.14
CA ASN A 8 -2.29 -0.79 -15.93
C ASN A 8 -1.35 0.26 -15.29
N LEU A 9 -0.20 0.53 -15.92
CA LEU A 9 0.59 1.72 -15.63
C LEU A 9 -0.28 2.97 -15.79
N PRO A 10 -0.30 3.88 -14.80
CA PRO A 10 -1.11 5.09 -14.86
C PRO A 10 -0.86 5.89 -16.15
N PHE A 11 -1.94 6.24 -16.83
CA PHE A 11 -1.94 7.06 -18.06
C PHE A 11 -1.29 6.45 -19.30
N GLU A 12 -0.61 5.31 -19.21
CA GLU A 12 -0.01 4.63 -20.36
C GLU A 12 -1.08 4.09 -21.34
N PRO A 13 -0.74 3.86 -22.62
CA PRO A 13 -1.62 3.18 -23.57
C PRO A 13 -2.04 1.78 -23.07
N MET A 14 -3.30 1.39 -23.36
CA MET A 14 -3.79 0.04 -23.01
C MET A 14 -3.31 -1.05 -23.97
N LEU A 15 -2.83 -0.66 -25.15
CA LEU A 15 -2.26 -1.56 -26.15
C LEU A 15 -0.77 -1.24 -26.28
N ASP A 16 0.06 -2.27 -26.48
CA ASP A 16 1.45 -2.07 -26.86
C ASP A 16 1.55 -1.41 -28.25
N ASP A 17 2.68 -0.76 -28.54
CA ASP A 17 2.86 0.00 -29.78
C ASP A 17 2.63 -0.83 -31.05
N VAL A 18 2.98 -2.12 -31.02
CA VAL A 18 2.83 -3.03 -32.17
C VAL A 18 1.35 -3.37 -32.35
N THR A 19 0.66 -3.81 -31.30
CA THR A 19 -0.78 -4.10 -31.35
C THR A 19 -1.61 -2.86 -31.65
N GLY A 20 -1.23 -1.69 -31.12
CA GLY A 20 -1.85 -0.40 -31.42
C GLY A 20 -1.71 -0.01 -32.90
N THR A 21 -0.53 -0.22 -33.49
CA THR A 21 -0.31 0.01 -34.93
C THR A 21 -1.16 -0.94 -35.79
N LEU A 22 -1.23 -2.22 -35.41
CA LEU A 22 -2.08 -3.22 -36.07
C LEU A 22 -3.56 -2.88 -35.95
N PHE A 23 -4.00 -2.40 -34.78
CA PHE A 23 -5.36 -1.94 -34.57
C PHE A 23 -5.73 -0.79 -35.50
N ILE A 24 -4.86 0.23 -35.61
CA ILE A 24 -5.09 1.38 -36.52
C ILE A 24 -5.15 0.91 -37.97
N ALA A 25 -4.20 0.07 -38.40
CA ALA A 25 -4.19 -0.49 -39.75
C ALA A 25 -5.46 -1.31 -40.04
N GLY A 26 -5.88 -2.14 -39.08
CA GLY A 26 -7.10 -2.93 -39.17
C GLY A 26 -8.35 -2.07 -39.26
N LEU A 27 -8.40 -1.00 -38.47
CA LEU A 27 -9.49 -0.03 -38.48
C LEU A 27 -9.62 0.64 -39.86
N ILE A 28 -8.50 1.08 -40.46
CA ILE A 28 -8.48 1.67 -41.80
C ILE A 28 -9.00 0.66 -42.85
N LEU A 29 -8.54 -0.59 -42.80
CA LEU A 29 -8.97 -1.65 -43.74
C LEU A 29 -10.45 -1.99 -43.61
N ILE A 30 -10.98 -1.97 -42.39
CA ILE A 30 -12.40 -2.19 -42.10
C ILE A 30 -13.24 -1.02 -42.60
N LEU A 31 -12.84 0.21 -42.32
CA LEU A 31 -13.56 1.42 -42.75
C LEU A 31 -13.52 1.60 -44.28
N ALA A 32 -12.42 1.20 -44.94
CA ALA A 32 -12.37 1.15 -46.40
C ALA A 32 -13.42 0.22 -47.02
N GLN A 33 -13.91 -0.77 -46.25
CA GLN A 33 -14.96 -1.70 -46.65
C GLN A 33 -16.36 -1.31 -46.16
N TRP A 34 -16.61 -0.01 -45.91
CA TRP A 34 -17.89 0.52 -45.40
C TRP A 34 -19.17 0.04 -46.13
N ARG A 35 -19.08 -0.39 -47.39
CA ARG A 35 -20.20 -0.98 -48.13
C ARG A 35 -20.62 -2.37 -47.62
N ARG A 36 -19.85 -2.99 -46.72
CA ARG A 36 -20.14 -4.28 -46.11
C ARG A 36 -20.52 -4.07 -44.63
N PRO A 37 -21.83 -4.09 -44.29
CA PRO A 37 -22.30 -3.67 -42.96
C PRO A 37 -21.72 -4.51 -41.82
N LEU A 38 -21.41 -5.79 -42.07
CA LEU A 38 -20.81 -6.68 -41.08
C LEU A 38 -19.47 -6.15 -40.55
N PHE A 39 -18.65 -5.50 -41.38
CA PHE A 39 -17.35 -4.96 -40.95
C PHE A 39 -17.51 -3.71 -40.09
N LEU A 40 -18.57 -2.92 -40.29
CA LEU A 40 -18.88 -1.74 -39.48
C LEU A 40 -19.36 -2.08 -38.07
N LEU A 41 -19.76 -3.33 -37.82
CA LEU A 41 -20.11 -3.79 -36.47
C LEU A 41 -18.92 -3.72 -35.52
N PHE A 42 -17.68 -3.95 -35.97
CA PHE A 42 -16.53 -3.98 -35.06
C PHE A 42 -16.16 -2.59 -34.53
N PRO A 43 -16.04 -1.52 -35.36
CA PRO A 43 -15.87 -0.16 -34.85
C PRO A 43 -17.05 0.29 -33.98
N CYS A 44 -18.28 -0.09 -34.34
CA CYS A 44 -19.46 0.21 -33.53
C CYS A 44 -19.39 -0.49 -32.15
N TRP A 45 -18.97 -1.76 -32.11
CA TRP A 45 -18.75 -2.49 -30.86
C TRP A 45 -17.70 -1.79 -30.00
N VAL A 46 -16.54 -1.42 -30.57
CA VAL A 46 -15.53 -0.64 -29.83
C VAL A 46 -16.14 0.62 -29.24
N PHE A 47 -16.87 1.40 -30.04
CA PHE A 47 -17.48 2.63 -29.57
C PHE A 47 -18.48 2.39 -28.43
N VAL A 48 -19.43 1.46 -28.62
CA VAL A 48 -20.47 1.14 -27.63
C VAL A 48 -19.88 0.64 -26.31
N MET A 49 -18.86 -0.21 -26.36
CA MET A 49 -18.24 -0.76 -25.15
C MET A 49 -17.25 0.20 -24.48
N LEU A 50 -16.83 1.28 -25.14
CA LEU A 50 -16.07 2.36 -24.51
C LEU A 50 -16.97 3.32 -23.71
N ILE A 51 -18.26 3.45 -24.06
CA ILE A 51 -19.20 4.39 -23.41
C ILE A 51 -19.18 4.28 -21.87
N PRO A 52 -19.28 3.09 -21.26
CA PRO A 52 -19.29 2.98 -19.79
C PRO A 52 -18.00 3.45 -19.11
N GLY A 53 -16.86 3.31 -19.79
CA GLY A 53 -15.56 3.79 -19.30
C GLY A 53 -15.40 5.30 -19.47
N ILE A 54 -15.91 5.87 -20.57
CA ILE A 54 -15.87 7.31 -20.87
C ILE A 54 -16.81 8.09 -19.96
N LEU A 55 -18.06 7.64 -19.83
CA LEU A 55 -19.11 8.29 -19.02
C LEU A 55 -18.98 7.99 -17.52
N SER A 56 -17.86 7.41 -17.10
CA SER A 56 -17.59 7.19 -15.69
C SER A 56 -17.30 8.50 -14.94
N VAL A 57 -17.15 8.42 -13.62
CA VAL A 57 -16.86 9.60 -12.80
C VAL A 57 -15.55 10.27 -13.27
N PRO A 58 -15.46 11.63 -13.28
CA PRO A 58 -14.36 12.34 -13.93
C PRO A 58 -12.96 11.97 -13.43
N TRP A 59 -12.83 11.52 -12.18
CA TRP A 59 -11.56 11.10 -11.57
C TRP A 59 -11.21 9.62 -11.84
N GLU A 60 -12.14 8.82 -12.36
CA GLU A 60 -11.90 7.42 -12.78
C GLU A 60 -11.90 7.25 -14.32
N SER A 61 -12.37 8.26 -15.07
CA SER A 61 -12.42 8.21 -16.52
C SER A 61 -11.05 8.54 -17.13
N PRO A 62 -10.56 7.78 -18.13
CA PRO A 62 -11.18 6.59 -18.72
C PRO A 62 -10.97 5.33 -17.88
N GLN A 63 -12.03 4.57 -17.60
CA GLN A 63 -11.95 3.38 -16.75
C GLN A 63 -11.97 2.06 -17.57
N SER A 64 -10.86 1.34 -17.55
CA SER A 64 -10.62 0.16 -18.39
C SER A 64 -11.46 -1.05 -18.00
N LEU A 65 -11.73 -1.26 -16.70
CA LEU A 65 -12.52 -2.39 -16.21
C LEU A 65 -13.99 -2.36 -16.69
N ARG A 66 -14.60 -1.18 -16.78
CA ARG A 66 -15.96 -0.93 -17.31
C ARG A 66 -15.98 -1.02 -18.82
N SER A 67 -14.82 -0.87 -19.47
CA SER A 67 -14.64 -1.04 -20.91
C SER A 67 -14.01 -2.39 -21.30
N ILE A 68 -13.98 -3.37 -20.39
CA ILE A 68 -13.39 -4.70 -20.66
C ILE A 68 -14.06 -5.41 -21.86
N GLY A 69 -15.33 -5.09 -22.13
CA GLY A 69 -16.09 -5.60 -23.29
C GLY A 69 -15.54 -5.16 -24.66
N VAL A 70 -14.61 -4.19 -24.70
CA VAL A 70 -13.93 -3.73 -25.93
C VAL A 70 -12.88 -4.72 -26.42
N ILE A 71 -12.30 -5.54 -25.52
CA ILE A 71 -11.15 -6.42 -25.82
C ILE A 71 -11.38 -7.31 -27.06
N PRO A 72 -12.49 -8.05 -27.20
CA PRO A 72 -12.68 -8.92 -28.36
C PRO A 72 -12.72 -8.15 -29.68
N ALA A 73 -13.39 -7.00 -29.71
CA ALA A 73 -13.48 -6.17 -30.91
C ALA A 73 -12.11 -5.62 -31.32
N VAL A 74 -11.32 -5.15 -30.36
CA VAL A 74 -9.95 -4.66 -30.60
C VAL A 74 -9.04 -5.76 -31.14
N LEU A 75 -9.11 -6.97 -30.58
CA LEU A 75 -8.33 -8.11 -31.07
C LEU A 75 -8.72 -8.49 -32.51
N ILE A 76 -10.03 -8.58 -32.80
CA ILE A 76 -10.51 -8.89 -34.16
C ILE A 76 -10.00 -7.85 -35.16
N ILE A 77 -10.15 -6.55 -34.84
CA ILE A 77 -9.67 -5.46 -35.69
C ILE A 77 -8.16 -5.58 -35.91
N SER A 78 -7.39 -5.83 -34.86
CA SER A 78 -5.92 -5.93 -34.91
C SER A 78 -5.43 -7.14 -35.72
N ILE A 79 -6.23 -8.21 -35.84
CA ILE A 79 -5.89 -9.41 -36.62
C ILE A 79 -6.12 -9.20 -38.12
N VAL A 80 -7.01 -8.29 -38.53
CA VAL A 80 -7.35 -8.08 -39.95
C VAL A 80 -6.12 -7.83 -40.84
N PRO A 81 -5.18 -6.92 -40.51
CA PRO A 81 -3.97 -6.72 -41.31
C PRO A 81 -3.11 -7.99 -41.42
N LEU A 82 -3.00 -8.78 -40.35
CA LEU A 82 -2.23 -10.03 -40.35
C LEU A 82 -2.84 -11.05 -41.30
N VAL A 83 -4.17 -11.16 -41.32
CA VAL A 83 -4.88 -12.07 -42.24
C VAL A 83 -4.68 -11.63 -43.70
N HIS A 84 -4.71 -10.32 -43.98
CA HIS A 84 -4.41 -9.81 -45.31
C HIS A 84 -2.98 -10.11 -45.74
N LEU A 85 -2.01 -9.90 -44.84
CA LEU A 85 -0.59 -10.16 -45.07
C LEU A 85 -0.30 -11.66 -45.28
N LEU A 86 -0.94 -12.55 -44.50
CA LEU A 86 -0.89 -14.00 -44.72
C LEU A 86 -1.42 -14.41 -46.10
N ARG A 87 -2.56 -13.85 -46.51
CA ARG A 87 -3.14 -14.16 -47.82
C ARG A 87 -2.24 -13.71 -48.96
N LEU A 88 -1.58 -12.56 -48.83
CA LEU A 88 -0.61 -12.06 -49.80
C LEU A 88 0.62 -12.96 -49.91
N PHE A 89 1.11 -13.50 -48.79
CA PHE A 89 2.22 -14.46 -48.82
C PHE A 89 1.83 -15.82 -49.38
N ASN A 90 0.61 -16.28 -49.07
CA ASN A 90 0.09 -17.57 -49.54
C ASN A 90 -0.33 -17.58 -51.02
N SER A 91 -0.74 -16.43 -51.57
CA SER A 91 -1.07 -16.30 -52.99
C SER A 91 0.16 -16.44 -53.89
N ASN A 92 1.37 -16.27 -53.35
CA ASN A 92 2.59 -16.49 -54.09
C ASN A 92 2.88 -17.99 -54.28
N THR A 93 3.32 -18.39 -55.48
CA THR A 93 3.55 -19.80 -55.85
C THR A 93 4.86 -20.36 -55.29
N ARG A 94 5.79 -19.48 -54.89
CA ARG A 94 7.08 -19.86 -54.32
C ARG A 94 6.95 -20.17 -52.84
N ASP A 95 7.30 -21.40 -52.46
CA ASP A 95 7.19 -21.93 -51.10
C ASP A 95 8.01 -21.13 -50.07
N ILE A 96 9.09 -20.47 -50.51
CA ILE A 96 9.94 -19.61 -49.66
C ILE A 96 9.18 -18.39 -49.11
N PHE A 97 8.25 -17.82 -49.88
CA PHE A 97 7.44 -16.67 -49.44
C PHE A 97 6.33 -17.09 -48.47
N ARG A 98 5.79 -18.30 -48.63
CA ARG A 98 4.79 -18.87 -47.71
C ARG A 98 5.40 -19.12 -46.34
N LYS A 99 6.55 -19.82 -46.31
CA LYS A 99 7.29 -20.09 -45.07
C LYS A 99 7.81 -18.80 -44.43
N GLY A 100 8.36 -17.88 -45.23
CA GLY A 100 8.81 -16.57 -44.76
C GLY A 100 7.68 -15.75 -44.14
N GLY A 101 6.49 -15.76 -44.75
CA GLY A 101 5.30 -15.09 -44.21
C GLY A 101 4.86 -15.65 -42.85
N LEU A 102 4.78 -16.97 -42.72
CA LEU A 102 4.42 -17.61 -41.45
C LEU A 102 5.47 -17.31 -40.36
N ILE A 103 6.77 -17.41 -40.68
CA ILE A 103 7.85 -17.08 -39.76
C ILE A 103 7.75 -15.62 -39.32
N SER A 104 7.49 -14.68 -40.24
CA SER A 104 7.39 -13.25 -39.91
C SER A 104 6.28 -12.96 -38.90
N ILE A 105 5.16 -13.70 -38.95
CA ILE A 105 4.05 -13.55 -38.01
C ILE A 105 4.37 -14.19 -36.67
N VAL A 106 5.00 -15.36 -36.66
CA VAL A 106 5.46 -15.97 -35.41
C VAL A 106 6.45 -15.04 -34.70
N VAL A 107 7.37 -14.43 -35.44
CA VAL A 107 8.31 -13.42 -34.90
C VAL A 107 7.55 -12.20 -34.37
N LEU A 108 6.59 -11.66 -35.13
CA LEU A 108 5.77 -10.53 -34.70
C LEU A 108 5.01 -10.82 -33.39
N LEU A 109 4.37 -11.99 -33.28
CA LEU A 109 3.70 -12.42 -32.06
C LEU A 109 4.68 -12.61 -30.90
N GLY A 110 5.88 -13.12 -31.19
CA GLY A 110 6.97 -13.22 -30.20
C GLY A 110 7.40 -11.84 -29.67
N VAL A 111 7.49 -10.83 -30.54
CA VAL A 111 7.81 -9.45 -30.17
C VAL A 111 6.71 -8.83 -29.31
N ILE A 112 5.44 -9.01 -29.68
CA ILE A 112 4.29 -8.57 -28.88
C ILE A 112 4.32 -9.24 -27.50
N GLY A 113 4.53 -10.55 -27.46
CA GLY A 113 4.65 -11.32 -26.22
C GLY A 113 5.78 -10.83 -25.33
N TYR A 114 6.96 -10.56 -25.91
CA TYR A 114 8.10 -10.01 -25.20
C TYR A 114 7.79 -8.64 -24.56
N PHE A 115 7.20 -7.71 -25.33
CA PHE A 115 6.85 -6.39 -24.80
C PHE A 115 5.84 -6.48 -23.66
N ASN A 116 4.80 -7.30 -23.80
CA ASN A 116 3.77 -7.46 -22.77
C ASN A 116 4.33 -8.12 -21.50
N VAL A 117 5.15 -9.18 -21.64
CA VAL A 117 5.81 -9.85 -20.50
C VAL A 117 6.77 -8.90 -19.79
N SER A 118 7.59 -8.17 -20.56
CA SER A 118 8.55 -7.20 -20.00
C SER A 118 7.83 -6.03 -19.31
N MET A 119 6.69 -5.60 -19.81
CA MET A 119 5.91 -4.52 -19.22
C MET A 119 5.23 -4.98 -17.92
N TYR A 120 4.63 -6.18 -17.92
CA TYR A 120 3.93 -6.73 -16.75
C TYR A 120 4.90 -7.10 -15.62
N PHE A 121 5.92 -7.93 -15.89
CA PHE A 121 6.85 -8.40 -14.85
C PHE A 121 8.00 -7.44 -14.56
N GLY A 122 8.25 -6.47 -15.44
CA GLY A 122 9.27 -5.44 -15.24
C GLY A 122 8.64 -4.15 -14.75
N LYS A 123 8.19 -3.32 -15.70
CA LYS A 123 7.76 -1.94 -15.42
C LYS A 123 6.62 -1.88 -14.40
N GLN A 124 5.52 -2.60 -14.62
CA GLN A 124 4.37 -2.61 -13.70
C GLN A 124 4.76 -3.14 -12.31
N ALA A 125 5.45 -4.28 -12.24
CA ALA A 125 5.87 -4.86 -10.96
C ALA A 125 6.79 -3.94 -10.14
N SER A 126 7.62 -3.12 -10.80
CA SER A 126 8.51 -2.16 -10.16
C SER A 126 7.92 -0.76 -9.93
N HIS A 127 6.72 -0.49 -10.45
CA HIS A 127 6.14 0.86 -10.39
C HIS A 127 5.57 1.12 -8.99
N PRO A 128 5.93 2.22 -8.31
CA PRO A 128 5.52 2.48 -6.93
C PRO A 128 4.00 2.42 -6.70
N ASP A 129 3.23 3.10 -7.55
CA ASP A 129 1.77 3.16 -7.42
C ASP A 129 1.12 1.79 -7.64
N VAL A 130 1.58 1.04 -8.65
CA VAL A 130 1.09 -0.32 -8.93
C VAL A 130 1.41 -1.23 -7.76
N PHE A 131 2.64 -1.15 -7.24
CA PHE A 131 3.05 -1.91 -6.08
C PHE A 131 2.14 -1.60 -4.89
N ALA A 132 1.93 -0.33 -4.54
CA ALA A 132 1.08 0.05 -3.41
C ALA A 132 -0.39 -0.41 -3.57
N ASP A 133 -0.97 -0.22 -4.76
CA ASP A 133 -2.40 -0.45 -4.98
C ASP A 133 -2.80 -1.92 -5.21
N PHE A 134 -1.84 -2.81 -5.51
CA PHE A 134 -2.05 -4.26 -5.63
C PHE A 134 -2.07 -4.99 -4.28
N SER A 135 -2.60 -4.33 -3.23
CA SER A 135 -2.71 -4.85 -1.87
C SER A 135 -1.38 -5.35 -1.26
N THR A 136 -0.26 -4.77 -1.68
CA THR A 136 1.05 -5.13 -1.12
C THR A 136 1.22 -4.69 0.34
N PRO A 137 0.72 -3.52 0.80
CA PRO A 137 0.79 -3.16 2.21
C PRO A 137 0.08 -4.19 3.09
N GLU A 138 -1.11 -4.64 2.69
CA GLU A 138 -1.89 -5.66 3.40
C GLU A 138 -1.16 -7.00 3.43
N THR A 139 -0.51 -7.37 2.32
CA THR A 139 0.25 -8.62 2.21
C THR A 139 1.50 -8.59 3.10
N LEU A 140 2.25 -7.48 3.10
CA LEU A 140 3.44 -7.30 3.92
C LEU A 140 3.08 -7.25 5.41
N MET A 141 2.08 -6.43 5.76
CA MET A 141 1.51 -6.37 7.10
C MET A 141 1.10 -7.76 7.58
N ALA A 142 0.32 -8.50 6.80
CA ALA A 142 -0.16 -9.83 7.21
C ALA A 142 0.98 -10.84 7.45
N LYS A 143 2.02 -10.82 6.62
CA LYS A 143 3.20 -11.68 6.81
C LYS A 143 3.94 -11.36 8.11
N GLU A 144 4.14 -10.07 8.40
CA GLU A 144 4.80 -9.65 9.64
C GLU A 144 3.90 -9.89 10.87
N MET A 145 2.58 -9.69 10.75
CA MET A 145 1.61 -10.00 11.80
C MET A 145 1.67 -11.47 12.23
N VAL A 146 1.79 -12.41 11.29
CA VAL A 146 1.95 -13.84 11.63
C VAL A 146 3.20 -14.06 12.47
N LYS A 147 4.33 -13.45 12.08
CA LYS A 147 5.59 -13.55 12.80
C LYS A 147 5.50 -12.92 14.20
N GLN A 148 4.92 -11.73 14.32
CA GLN A 148 4.81 -11.05 15.61
C GLN A 148 3.77 -11.70 16.54
N SER A 149 2.70 -12.27 15.98
CA SER A 149 1.74 -13.09 16.73
C SER A 149 2.42 -14.32 17.34
N GLN A 150 3.28 -15.01 16.58
CA GLN A 150 4.08 -16.13 17.10
C GLN A 150 5.05 -15.71 18.20
N ASN A 151 5.57 -14.48 18.14
CA ASN A 151 6.42 -13.89 19.19
C ASN A 151 5.61 -13.35 20.39
N GLY A 152 4.28 -13.50 20.40
CA GLY A 152 3.43 -13.06 21.51
C GLY A 152 3.22 -11.55 21.63
N TYR A 153 3.36 -10.81 20.53
CA TYR A 153 3.00 -9.39 20.46
C TYR A 153 1.49 -9.22 20.24
N THR A 154 0.92 -8.21 20.87
CA THR A 154 -0.44 -7.75 20.56
C THR A 154 -0.39 -6.93 19.27
N LEU A 155 -1.28 -7.24 18.33
CA LEU A 155 -1.27 -6.66 17.00
C LEU A 155 -2.27 -5.52 16.88
N TYR A 156 -1.79 -4.39 16.38
CA TYR A 156 -2.59 -3.21 16.07
C TYR A 156 -2.43 -2.79 14.61
N SER A 157 -3.47 -2.22 14.03
CA SER A 157 -3.39 -1.63 12.70
C SER A 157 -4.23 -0.38 12.50
N SER A 158 -3.98 0.34 11.41
CA SER A 158 -4.89 1.36 10.89
C SER A 158 -6.28 0.79 10.61
N ARG A 159 -7.31 1.62 10.79
CA ARG A 159 -8.70 1.22 10.56
C ARG A 159 -8.93 0.66 9.15
N GLN A 160 -8.25 1.20 8.14
CA GLN A 160 -8.41 0.81 6.75
C GLN A 160 -7.98 -0.63 6.47
N PHE A 161 -7.06 -1.18 7.28
CA PHE A 161 -6.63 -2.56 7.15
C PHE A 161 -7.60 -3.54 7.82
N LEU A 162 -8.50 -3.07 8.71
CA LEU A 162 -9.50 -3.93 9.33
C LEU A 162 -10.37 -4.60 8.26
N PHE A 163 -10.64 -5.89 8.47
CA PHE A 163 -11.47 -6.70 7.57
C PHE A 163 -10.93 -6.81 6.14
N SER A 164 -9.66 -6.49 5.91
CA SER A 164 -9.01 -6.76 4.62
C SER A 164 -9.01 -8.25 4.34
N LEU A 165 -9.67 -8.65 3.25
CA LEU A 165 -9.72 -10.04 2.81
C LEU A 165 -8.31 -10.57 2.51
N THR A 166 -7.46 -9.74 1.90
CA THR A 166 -6.06 -10.06 1.61
C THR A 166 -5.29 -10.34 2.90
N ALA A 167 -5.43 -9.46 3.91
CA ALA A 167 -4.75 -9.67 5.18
C ALA A 167 -5.27 -10.92 5.91
N SER A 168 -6.58 -11.17 5.86
CA SER A 168 -7.23 -12.35 6.45
C SER A 168 -6.69 -13.65 5.84
N VAL A 169 -6.66 -13.74 4.51
CA VAL A 169 -6.20 -14.93 3.78
C VAL A 169 -4.71 -15.17 3.98
N VAL A 170 -3.88 -14.13 3.88
CA VAL A 170 -2.41 -14.26 4.00
C VAL A 170 -1.98 -14.56 5.43
N SER A 171 -2.63 -13.96 6.43
CA SER A 171 -2.28 -14.20 7.83
C SER A 171 -2.86 -15.50 8.41
N GLY A 172 -3.85 -16.11 7.74
CA GLY A 172 -4.60 -17.23 8.33
C GLY A 172 -5.57 -16.77 9.42
N ASN A 173 -6.23 -15.62 9.21
CA ASN A 173 -7.20 -15.00 10.12
C ASN A 173 -6.62 -14.66 11.50
N VAL A 174 -5.37 -14.17 11.55
CA VAL A 174 -4.80 -13.65 12.79
C VAL A 174 -5.63 -12.44 13.25
N HIS A 175 -5.94 -12.40 14.54
CA HIS A 175 -6.67 -11.30 15.13
C HIS A 175 -5.76 -10.09 15.38
N TYR A 176 -6.21 -8.91 14.96
CA TYR A 176 -5.57 -7.62 15.24
C TYR A 176 -6.65 -6.57 15.48
N GLU A 177 -6.32 -5.57 16.28
CA GLU A 177 -7.25 -4.51 16.70
C GLU A 177 -6.90 -3.17 16.05
N PRO A 178 -7.87 -2.28 15.83
CA PRO A 178 -7.55 -0.93 15.38
C PRO A 178 -6.90 -0.12 16.50
N LEU A 179 -5.88 0.67 16.15
CA LEU A 179 -5.34 1.71 17.04
C LEU A 179 -6.04 3.05 16.77
N PHE A 180 -6.65 3.65 17.78
CA PHE A 180 -7.23 4.98 17.68
C PHE A 180 -6.39 6.00 18.43
N ALA A 181 -5.47 6.66 17.73
CA ALA A 181 -4.73 7.78 18.28
C ALA A 181 -5.51 9.10 18.17
N PRO A 182 -5.37 10.04 19.13
CA PRO A 182 -4.53 9.96 20.34
C PRO A 182 -5.23 9.23 21.52
N ARG A 183 -6.47 8.76 21.36
CA ARG A 183 -7.29 8.21 22.46
C ARG A 183 -6.68 6.99 23.15
N ASP A 184 -6.07 6.10 22.37
CA ASP A 184 -5.56 4.82 22.87
C ASP A 184 -4.07 4.91 23.29
N LEU A 185 -3.45 6.09 23.17
CA LEU A 185 -2.07 6.37 23.59
C LEU A 185 -2.06 7.11 24.94
N PRO A 186 -1.15 6.79 25.88
CA PRO A 186 -0.17 5.72 25.81
C PRO A 186 -0.80 4.33 25.97
N ILE A 187 -0.24 3.36 25.25
CA ILE A 187 -0.62 1.95 25.30
C ILE A 187 -0.32 1.42 26.71
N SER A 188 -1.33 0.84 27.35
CA SER A 188 -1.19 0.29 28.70
C SER A 188 -0.42 -1.03 28.67
N PRO A 189 0.68 -1.21 29.44
CA PRO A 189 1.45 -2.46 29.49
C PRO A 189 0.64 -3.70 29.88
N ASN A 190 -0.48 -3.50 30.60
CA ASN A 190 -1.39 -4.56 31.03
C ASN A 190 -2.23 -5.14 29.88
N ARG A 191 -2.36 -4.43 28.75
CA ARG A 191 -3.07 -4.90 27.57
C ARG A 191 -2.20 -5.76 26.64
N VAL A 192 -0.90 -5.84 26.90
CA VAL A 192 0.05 -6.55 26.05
C VAL A 192 0.82 -7.64 26.80
N LEU A 193 1.12 -8.71 26.08
CA LEU A 193 1.88 -9.83 26.63
C LEU A 193 3.39 -9.57 26.56
N HIS A 194 3.96 -9.52 25.36
CA HIS A 194 5.39 -9.22 25.13
C HIS A 194 5.65 -7.82 24.59
N GLY A 195 4.66 -7.20 23.94
CA GLY A 195 4.78 -5.90 23.32
C GLY A 195 3.59 -5.60 22.40
N ALA A 196 3.63 -4.43 21.75
CA ALA A 196 2.70 -4.00 20.72
C ALA A 196 3.41 -3.96 19.37
N ALA A 197 2.83 -4.60 18.36
CA ALA A 197 3.24 -4.47 16.97
C ALA A 197 2.15 -3.70 16.22
N ILE A 198 2.49 -2.52 15.72
CA ILE A 198 1.55 -1.55 15.15
C ILE A 198 1.90 -1.37 13.67
N TYR A 199 0.90 -1.48 12.81
CA TYR A 199 1.04 -1.32 11.37
C TYR A 199 0.15 -0.19 10.87
N LEU A 200 0.75 0.87 10.33
CA LEU A 200 0.03 2.09 9.94
C LEU A 200 0.09 2.35 8.44
N GLU A 201 -1.01 2.84 7.88
CA GLU A 201 -1.06 3.30 6.49
C GLU A 201 -0.32 4.64 6.30
N PRO A 202 0.07 5.02 5.08
CA PRO A 202 0.82 6.26 4.82
C PRO A 202 0.10 7.53 5.32
N ARG A 203 -1.24 7.48 5.35
CA ARG A 203 -2.11 8.58 5.80
C ARG A 203 -2.04 8.80 7.32
N ASP A 204 -1.61 7.79 8.05
CA ASP A 204 -1.45 7.81 9.51
C ASP A 204 0.00 8.19 9.93
N ALA A 205 0.75 8.87 9.05
CA ALA A 205 2.10 9.37 9.36
C ALA A 205 2.14 10.20 10.66
N GLY A 206 1.11 11.01 10.93
CA GLY A 206 1.02 11.76 12.19
C GLY A 206 0.88 10.87 13.43
N ILE A 207 0.28 9.68 13.31
CA ILE A 207 0.23 8.70 14.40
C ILE A 207 1.60 8.05 14.59
N TYR A 208 2.30 7.77 13.49
CA TYR A 208 3.67 7.25 13.51
C TYR A 208 4.63 8.21 14.22
N ASP A 209 4.57 9.51 13.90
CA ASP A 209 5.36 10.56 14.55
C ASP A 209 5.00 10.69 16.04
N LEU A 210 3.70 10.63 16.37
CA LEU A 210 3.24 10.67 17.75
C LEU A 210 3.74 9.45 18.55
N LEU A 211 3.76 8.26 17.96
CA LEU A 211 4.35 7.08 18.59
C LEU A 211 5.85 7.25 18.84
N ALA A 212 6.58 7.93 17.94
CA ALA A 212 7.99 8.23 18.14
C ALA A 212 8.22 9.21 19.30
N GLU A 213 7.29 10.15 19.53
CA GLU A 213 7.33 11.04 20.68
C GLU A 213 7.05 10.32 22.01
N TYR A 214 6.05 9.44 22.04
CA TYR A 214 5.73 8.65 23.25
C TYR A 214 6.75 7.54 23.55
N TYR A 215 7.34 6.93 22.51
CA TYR A 215 8.19 5.74 22.62
C TYR A 215 9.48 5.87 21.80
N PRO A 216 10.38 6.80 22.15
CA PRO A 216 11.59 7.08 21.35
C PRO A 216 12.56 5.89 21.26
N SER A 217 12.49 4.95 22.21
CA SER A 217 13.32 3.74 22.21
C SER A 217 12.73 2.59 21.39
N ALA A 218 11.49 2.69 20.92
CA ALA A 218 10.84 1.65 20.12
C ALA A 218 11.48 1.51 18.73
N LYS A 219 11.21 0.39 18.07
CA LYS A 219 11.72 0.14 16.72
C LYS A 219 10.72 0.62 15.69
N PHE A 220 11.12 1.63 14.91
CA PHE A 220 10.35 2.20 13.82
C PHE A 220 10.92 1.74 12.47
N ARG A 221 10.05 1.34 11.55
CA ARG A 221 10.42 0.92 10.19
C ARG A 221 9.44 1.49 9.19
N GLU A 222 9.97 2.21 8.22
CA GLU A 222 9.25 2.67 7.04
C GLU A 222 9.46 1.66 5.91
N ILE A 223 8.36 1.15 5.35
CA ILE A 223 8.40 0.19 4.26
C ILE A 223 8.04 0.95 2.99
N MET A 224 8.97 0.95 2.04
CA MET A 224 8.86 1.69 0.77
C MET A 224 8.48 0.75 -0.37
N ALA A 225 7.80 1.28 -1.38
CA ALA A 225 7.69 0.61 -2.67
C ALA A 225 9.05 0.60 -3.41
N PRO A 226 9.30 -0.34 -4.33
CA PRO A 226 10.46 -0.29 -5.21
C PRO A 226 10.51 1.06 -5.95
N HIS A 227 11.63 1.77 -5.86
CA HIS A 227 11.80 3.12 -6.43
C HIS A 227 10.78 4.17 -5.96
N GLY A 228 10.02 3.89 -4.89
CA GLY A 228 9.08 4.84 -4.29
C GLY A 228 9.78 5.87 -3.42
N VAL A 229 9.24 7.08 -3.40
CA VAL A 229 9.72 8.18 -2.53
C VAL A 229 9.00 8.16 -1.19
N ASP A 230 7.74 7.74 -1.19
CA ASP A 230 6.89 7.71 0.00
C ASP A 230 6.74 6.28 0.55
N PRO A 231 6.60 6.12 1.88
CA PRO A 231 6.31 4.84 2.49
C PRO A 231 4.91 4.36 2.13
N ILE A 232 4.77 3.06 1.96
CA ILE A 232 3.49 2.37 1.71
C ILE A 232 2.92 1.73 2.98
N LEU A 233 3.77 1.52 3.99
CA LEU A 233 3.41 0.90 5.26
C LEU A 233 4.42 1.34 6.33
N TYR A 234 3.92 1.76 7.48
CA TYR A 234 4.74 1.96 8.66
C TYR A 234 4.61 0.78 9.61
N GLU A 235 5.72 0.37 10.21
CA GLU A 235 5.76 -0.63 11.27
C GLU A 235 6.40 -0.03 12.52
N VAL A 236 5.75 -0.22 13.66
CA VAL A 236 6.28 0.14 14.97
C VAL A 236 6.22 -1.06 15.88
N LEU A 237 7.37 -1.48 16.42
CA LEU A 237 7.48 -2.56 17.39
C LEU A 237 7.91 -1.99 18.74
N ILE A 238 7.05 -2.15 19.74
CA ILE A 238 7.25 -1.65 21.09
C ILE A 238 7.27 -2.83 22.06
N ASN A 239 8.39 -3.05 22.72
CA ASN A 239 8.52 -4.07 23.76
C ASN A 239 7.73 -3.66 25.01
N LYS A 240 7.26 -4.64 25.79
CA LYS A 240 6.56 -4.37 27.05
C LYS A 240 7.39 -3.54 28.03
N GLN A 241 8.70 -3.77 28.09
CA GLN A 241 9.58 -2.96 28.94
C GLN A 241 9.59 -1.50 28.50
N GLN A 242 9.61 -1.22 27.19
CA GLN A 242 9.57 0.15 26.65
C GLN A 242 8.24 0.84 26.96
N LEU A 243 7.13 0.10 27.01
CA LEU A 243 5.85 0.63 27.46
C LEU A 243 5.89 1.00 28.95
N VAL A 244 6.47 0.15 29.80
CA VAL A 244 6.64 0.45 31.23
C VAL A 244 7.58 1.63 31.44
N ASP A 245 8.69 1.68 30.70
CA ASP A 245 9.69 2.74 30.77
C ASP A 245 9.17 4.08 30.23
N SER A 246 8.03 4.11 29.54
CA SER A 246 7.35 5.37 29.16
C SER A 246 6.45 5.92 30.27
N LEU A 247 6.05 5.08 31.23
CA LEU A 247 5.13 5.44 32.31
C LEU A 247 5.89 5.87 33.56
N GLY A 248 5.25 6.69 34.37
CA GLY A 248 5.79 7.15 35.64
C GLY A 248 6.24 8.59 35.61
N VAL A 249 6.76 9.00 36.75
CA VAL A 249 7.00 10.36 37.15
C VAL A 249 8.49 10.49 37.46
N GLU A 250 9.16 11.41 36.78
CA GLU A 250 10.56 11.70 37.03
C GLU A 250 10.67 12.74 38.15
N ALA A 251 11.36 12.39 39.22
CA ALA A 251 11.60 13.28 40.34
C ALA A 251 13.09 13.55 40.48
N THR A 252 13.44 14.82 40.38
CA THR A 252 14.81 15.32 40.51
C THR A 252 14.98 16.00 41.86
N PHE A 253 15.91 15.51 42.67
CA PHE A 253 16.24 16.05 43.99
C PHE A 253 17.48 16.94 43.88
N LYS A 254 17.37 18.17 44.38
CA LYS A 254 18.44 19.16 44.41
C LYS A 254 18.70 19.64 45.83
N ARG A 255 19.95 20.00 46.11
CA ARG A 255 20.36 20.65 47.35
C ARG A 255 21.28 21.81 47.00
N GLU A 256 20.90 23.03 47.39
CA GLU A 256 21.66 24.24 47.06
C GLU A 256 21.98 24.32 45.56
N ASP A 257 20.98 24.03 44.71
CA ASP A 257 21.06 23.90 43.24
C ASP A 257 21.96 22.79 42.66
N VAL A 258 22.59 21.97 43.50
CA VAL A 258 23.35 20.80 43.06
C VAL A 258 22.44 19.59 42.94
N LEU A 259 22.48 18.91 41.78
CA LEU A 259 21.76 17.66 41.54
C LEU A 259 22.24 16.57 42.49
N VAL A 260 21.34 16.05 43.32
CA VAL A 260 21.63 14.96 44.25
C VAL A 260 21.28 13.61 43.62
N LYS A 261 20.06 13.50 43.08
CA LYS A 261 19.53 12.26 42.54
C LYS A 261 18.37 12.53 41.58
N THR A 262 18.25 11.69 40.55
CA THR A 262 17.04 11.60 39.74
C THR A 262 16.50 10.19 39.88
N ASP A 263 15.24 10.08 40.31
CA ASP A 263 14.54 8.81 40.42
C ASP A 263 13.28 8.84 39.58
N LYS A 264 12.87 7.66 39.12
CA LYS A 264 11.61 7.47 38.41
C LYS A 264 10.68 6.62 39.23
N PHE A 265 9.44 7.05 39.29
CA PHE A 265 8.45 6.50 40.20
C PHE A 265 7.11 6.26 39.50
N ASP A 266 6.37 5.25 39.95
CA ASP A 266 5.12 4.85 39.29
C ASP A 266 3.87 5.59 39.81
N THR A 267 3.94 6.22 40.98
CA THR A 267 2.78 6.82 41.67
C THR A 267 3.14 8.09 42.41
N PHE A 268 2.40 9.19 42.27
CA PHE A 268 2.68 10.45 42.99
C PHE A 268 2.65 10.41 44.55
N SER A 269 2.32 9.28 45.17
CA SER A 269 2.29 9.12 46.62
C SER A 269 3.53 8.40 47.11
N TYR A 270 4.37 9.08 47.90
CA TYR A 270 5.66 8.58 48.35
C TYR A 270 5.84 8.67 49.87
N SER A 271 6.47 7.66 50.45
CA SER A 271 6.92 7.68 51.84
C SER A 271 8.39 8.11 51.91
N TRP A 272 8.63 9.22 52.59
CA TRP A 272 9.96 9.83 52.72
C TRP A 272 10.97 8.87 53.40
N ALA A 273 10.50 8.04 54.32
CA ALA A 273 11.35 7.11 55.06
C ALA A 273 11.69 5.83 54.28
N LYS A 274 10.86 5.43 53.32
CA LYS A 274 10.97 4.15 52.62
C LYS A 274 11.47 4.31 51.19
N ASP A 275 10.94 5.29 50.48
CA ASP A 275 11.10 5.41 49.02
C ASP A 275 12.24 6.39 48.66
N LEU A 276 12.66 7.26 49.60
CA LEU A 276 13.73 8.25 49.42
C LEU A 276 15.02 7.88 50.17
N SER A 277 15.32 6.58 50.28
CA SER A 277 16.55 6.12 50.92
C SER A 277 17.81 6.67 50.21
N GLY A 278 18.69 7.32 50.97
CA GLY A 278 19.92 7.94 50.47
C GLY A 278 19.86 9.45 50.19
N VAL A 279 18.70 10.09 50.39
CA VAL A 279 18.55 11.55 50.26
C VAL A 279 18.63 12.21 51.64
N ALA A 280 19.62 13.07 51.86
CA ALA A 280 19.81 13.77 53.13
C ALA A 280 19.04 15.09 53.16
N PHE A 281 18.01 15.19 53.99
CA PHE A 281 17.15 16.37 54.12
C PHE A 281 17.86 17.55 54.83
N PRO A 282 17.49 18.81 54.53
CA PRO A 282 16.45 19.25 53.58
C PRO A 282 16.91 19.20 52.11
N VAL A 283 16.00 18.86 51.20
CA VAL A 283 16.20 18.87 49.75
C VAL A 283 15.00 19.48 49.06
N ASP A 284 15.24 20.12 47.92
CA ASP A 284 14.21 20.53 46.99
C ASP A 284 13.97 19.42 45.98
N PHE A 285 12.73 19.21 45.57
CA PHE A 285 12.39 18.21 44.55
C PHE A 285 11.57 18.86 43.43
N VAL A 286 11.89 18.47 42.20
CA VAL A 286 11.16 18.86 41.00
C VAL A 286 10.60 17.61 40.36
N VAL A 287 9.29 17.59 40.17
CA VAL A 287 8.57 16.46 39.59
C VAL A 287 8.15 16.81 38.16
N GLN A 288 8.51 15.96 37.21
CA GLN A 288 8.15 16.10 35.80
C GLN A 288 7.44 14.84 35.32
N SER A 289 6.28 15.01 34.72
CA SER A 289 5.48 13.94 34.15
C SER A 289 4.54 14.49 33.09
N ASN A 290 4.17 13.64 32.14
CA ASN A 290 3.07 13.91 31.23
C ASN A 290 1.77 13.37 31.83
N LEU A 291 0.69 14.14 31.74
CA LEU A 291 -0.63 13.70 32.17
C LEU A 291 -1.47 13.33 30.95
N HIS A 292 -1.87 12.06 30.88
CA HIS A 292 -2.82 11.60 29.88
C HIS A 292 -4.25 11.56 30.46
N VAL A 293 -5.13 12.41 29.94
CA VAL A 293 -6.53 12.51 30.37
C VAL A 293 -7.42 11.72 29.42
N ARG A 294 -8.06 10.65 29.92
CA ARG A 294 -8.89 9.75 29.11
C ARG A 294 -10.33 10.22 28.89
N GLU A 295 -10.87 10.96 29.85
CA GLU A 295 -12.27 11.40 29.83
C GLU A 295 -12.34 12.92 29.83
N GLN A 296 -13.34 13.48 29.15
CA GLN A 296 -13.53 14.93 29.16
C GLN A 296 -14.20 15.34 30.47
N GLY A 297 -13.62 16.34 31.14
CA GLY A 297 -14.13 16.81 32.42
C GLY A 297 -13.34 17.99 32.97
N LEU A 298 -13.87 18.58 34.04
CA LEU A 298 -13.16 19.55 34.84
C LEU A 298 -12.32 18.81 35.88
N TYR A 299 -11.01 18.97 35.80
CA TYR A 299 -10.05 18.37 36.73
C TYR A 299 -9.44 19.47 37.61
N GLN A 300 -9.37 19.23 38.92
CA GLN A 300 -8.70 20.11 39.87
C GLN A 300 -7.49 19.38 40.45
N PHE A 301 -6.31 20.00 40.32
CA PHE A 301 -5.08 19.49 40.91
C PHE A 301 -4.93 19.99 42.35
N GLN A 302 -4.59 19.09 43.25
CA GLN A 302 -4.18 19.41 44.62
C GLN A 302 -2.80 18.78 44.82
N VAL A 303 -1.86 19.60 45.29
CA VAL A 303 -0.47 19.22 45.57
C VAL A 303 -0.28 19.21 47.08
#